data_AF-A0A0F2Q0R2-F1
#
_entry.id   AF-A0A0F2Q0R2-F1
#
_cell.length_a   1.000
_cell.length_b   1.000
_cell.length_c   1.000
_cell.angle_alpha   90.00
_cell.angle_beta   90.00
_cell.angle_gamma   90.00
#
_symmetry.space_group_name_H-M   'P 1'
#
loop_
_entity.id
_entity.type
_entity.pdbx_description
1 polymer ?
#
loop_
_entity_poly.entity_id
_entity_poly.type
_entity_poly.pdbx_seq_one_letter_code
_entity_poly.pdbx_strand_id
1 'polypeptide(L)'
;MSGGKFLTTRKLNILSILVLTSVIIAAIYIMRNNLGLIEGLDFGAGQYYYTDIPGWDKVFFGEKSITLGTNHPILFFSAFFLWGYACFKFLSWIETKK
;
A
#
# COMPACT_ATOMS: atom_id res chain seq x y z
N MET A 1 -4.71 -5.46 -39.42
CA MET A 1 -4.51 -4.51 -38.30
C MET A 1 -4.22 -5.22 -36.96
N SER A 2 -3.27 -6.18 -36.92
CA SER A 2 -3.01 -7.02 -35.71
C SER A 2 -1.74 -6.62 -34.93
N GLY A 3 -0.72 -6.04 -35.60
CA GLY A 3 0.58 -5.76 -34.98
C GLY A 3 0.61 -4.68 -33.89
N GLY A 4 -0.34 -3.73 -33.91
CA GLY A 4 -0.36 -2.62 -32.94
C GLY A 4 -0.72 -3.06 -31.52
N LYS A 5 -1.67 -3.99 -31.35
CA LYS A 5 -2.07 -4.48 -30.02
C LYS A 5 -0.98 -5.31 -29.34
N PHE A 6 -0.24 -6.12 -30.11
CA PHE A 6 0.83 -6.97 -29.61
C PHE A 6 2.01 -6.16 -29.03
N LEU A 7 2.40 -5.08 -29.71
CA LEU A 7 3.47 -4.18 -29.26
C LEU A 7 3.10 -3.42 -27.99
N THR A 8 1.84 -2.99 -27.86
CA THR A 8 1.36 -2.27 -26.66
C THR A 8 1.32 -3.18 -25.43
N THR A 9 0.84 -4.43 -25.57
CA THR A 9 0.83 -5.40 -24.47
C THR A 9 2.25 -5.73 -23.99
N ARG A 10 3.21 -5.86 -24.91
CA ARG A 10 4.62 -6.12 -24.56
C ARG A 10 5.24 -4.95 -23.77
N LYS A 11 4.94 -3.70 -24.16
CA LYS A 11 5.42 -2.50 -23.43
C LYS A 11 4.83 -2.39 -22.02
N LEU A 12 3.53 -2.70 -21.86
CA LEU A 12 2.87 -2.72 -20.55
C LEU A 12 3.45 -3.80 -19.62
N ASN A 13 3.80 -4.96 -20.17
CA ASN A 13 4.46 -6.02 -19.39
C ASN A 13 5.86 -5.59 -18.92
N ILE A 14 6.64 -4.94 -19.78
CA ILE A 14 7.96 -4.42 -19.40
C ILE A 14 7.85 -3.35 -18.31
N LEU A 15 6.91 -2.41 -18.46
CA LEU A 15 6.67 -1.39 -17.43
C LEU A 15 6.26 -2.03 -16.10
N SER A 16 5.40 -3.03 -16.14
CA SER A 16 4.96 -3.77 -14.94
C SER A 16 6.12 -4.47 -14.25
N ILE A 17 7.02 -5.10 -15.02
CA ILE A 17 8.24 -5.73 -14.49
C ILE A 17 9.16 -4.70 -13.86
N LEU A 18 9.35 -3.54 -14.49
CA LEU A 18 10.19 -2.47 -13.96
C LEU A 18 9.64 -1.92 -12.64
N VAL A 19 8.32 -1.69 -12.57
CA VAL A 19 7.66 -1.24 -11.33
C VAL A 19 7.75 -2.29 -10.23
N LEU A 20 7.49 -3.56 -10.54
CA LEU A 20 7.63 -4.64 -9.56
C LEU A 20 9.07 -4.71 -9.03
N THR A 21 10.06 -4.61 -9.92
CA THR A 21 11.48 -4.67 -9.56
C THR A 21 11.87 -3.50 -8.66
N SER A 22 11.43 -2.27 -8.97
CA SER A 22 11.73 -1.11 -8.13
C SER A 22 11.10 -1.20 -6.75
N VAL A 23 9.86 -1.70 -6.65
CA VAL A 23 9.18 -1.94 -5.36
C VAL A 23 9.93 -2.96 -4.53
N ILE A 24 10.37 -4.07 -5.13
CA ILE A 24 11.15 -5.10 -4.41
C ILE A 24 12.47 -4.51 -3.88
N ILE A 25 13.18 -3.73 -4.70
CA ILE A 25 14.43 -3.08 -4.28
C ILE A 25 14.19 -2.11 -3.12
N ALA A 26 13.15 -1.29 -3.21
CA ALA A 26 12.79 -0.34 -2.15
C ALA A 26 12.43 -1.05 -0.83
N ALA A 27 11.67 -2.15 -0.90
CA ALA A 27 11.32 -2.95 0.27
C ALA A 27 12.58 -3.51 0.96
N ILE A 28 13.49 -4.12 0.19
CA ILE A 28 14.76 -4.65 0.70
C ILE A 28 15.60 -3.52 1.33
N TYR A 29 15.65 -2.35 0.70
CA TYR A 29 16.38 -1.19 1.22
C TYR A 29 15.81 -0.71 2.57
N ILE A 30 14.49 -0.61 2.69
CA ILE A 30 13.82 -0.23 3.93
C ILE A 30 14.12 -1.23 5.05
N MET A 31 13.98 -2.53 4.76
CA MET A 31 14.27 -3.60 5.72
C MET A 31 15.73 -3.59 6.16
N ARG A 32 16.68 -3.41 5.25
CA ARG A 32 18.12 -3.42 5.57
C ARG A 32 18.54 -2.23 6.43
N ASN A 33 17.95 -1.06 6.21
CA ASN A 33 18.33 0.18 6.90
C ASN A 33 17.42 0.48 8.10
N ASN A 34 16.51 -0.44 8.44
CA ASN A 34 15.54 -0.30 9.51
C ASN A 34 14.73 1.01 9.45
N LEU A 35 14.39 1.46 8.24
CA LEU A 35 13.69 2.73 8.06
C LEU A 35 12.26 2.64 8.57
N GLY A 36 11.87 3.54 9.47
CA GLY A 36 10.54 3.57 10.07
C GLY A 36 10.36 2.65 11.28
N LEU A 37 11.42 1.98 11.75
CA LEU A 37 11.41 1.24 13.01
C LEU A 37 11.67 2.18 14.20
N ILE A 38 11.01 1.90 15.32
CA ILE A 38 11.23 2.58 16.59
C ILE A 38 12.53 2.04 17.20
N GLU A 39 13.38 2.91 17.74
CA GLU A 39 14.64 2.51 18.37
C GLU A 39 14.41 1.42 19.42
N GLY A 40 15.10 0.29 19.27
CA GLY A 40 15.02 -0.86 20.20
C GLY A 40 13.93 -1.89 19.90
N LEU A 41 13.09 -1.70 18.88
CA LEU A 41 12.16 -2.73 18.41
C LEU A 41 12.49 -3.17 16.97
N ASP A 42 12.80 -4.45 16.80
CA ASP A 42 12.97 -5.11 15.50
C ASP A 42 11.80 -6.08 15.27
N PHE A 43 10.81 -5.60 14.52
CA PHE A 43 9.72 -6.45 14.06
C PHE A 43 10.19 -7.14 12.79
N GLY A 44 10.73 -8.35 12.92
CA GLY A 44 11.13 -9.16 11.76
C GLY A 44 10.01 -9.27 10.72
N ALA A 45 10.32 -9.78 9.52
CA ALA A 45 9.46 -9.73 8.32
C ALA A 45 8.03 -10.35 8.42
N GLY A 46 7.63 -10.89 9.57
CA GLY A 46 6.29 -11.42 9.84
C GLY A 46 5.62 -10.89 11.13
N GLN A 47 6.26 -9.98 11.87
CA GLN A 47 5.76 -9.44 13.14
C GLN A 47 5.07 -8.08 12.93
N TYR A 48 4.10 -8.01 12.03
CA TYR A 48 3.35 -6.77 11.76
C TYR A 48 2.20 -6.53 12.74
N TYR A 49 2.10 -7.33 13.81
CA TYR A 49 1.11 -7.12 14.85
C TYR A 49 1.59 -5.99 15.75
N TYR A 50 1.25 -4.76 15.35
CA TYR A 50 1.47 -3.57 16.18
C TYR A 50 0.93 -3.77 17.60
N THR A 51 -0.09 -4.64 17.78
CA THR A 51 -0.68 -5.05 19.07
C THR A 51 0.30 -5.66 20.06
N ASP A 52 1.42 -6.21 19.59
CA ASP A 52 2.40 -6.91 20.44
C ASP A 52 3.41 -5.93 21.07
N ILE A 53 3.34 -4.65 20.72
CA ILE A 53 4.17 -3.59 21.30
C ILE A 53 3.67 -3.31 22.72
N PRO A 54 4.54 -3.34 23.75
CA PRO A 54 4.16 -2.93 25.10
C PRO A 54 3.60 -1.51 25.12
N GLY A 55 2.34 -1.34 25.52
CA GLY A 55 1.66 -0.05 25.51
C GLY A 55 1.13 0.40 24.14
N TRP A 56 1.01 -0.52 23.17
CA TRP A 56 0.39 -0.29 21.86
C TRP A 56 -0.98 0.40 21.94
N ASP A 57 -1.79 -0.01 22.91
CA ASP A 57 -3.12 0.55 23.17
C ASP A 57 -3.05 2.06 23.42
N LYS A 58 -1.98 2.57 24.04
CA LYS A 58 -1.78 4.01 24.28
C LYS A 58 -1.30 4.76 23.04
N VAL A 59 -0.65 4.06 22.10
CA VAL A 59 -0.16 4.61 20.83
C VAL A 59 -1.28 4.73 19.80
N PHE A 60 -2.26 3.82 19.82
CA PHE A 60 -3.35 3.76 18.85
C PHE A 60 -4.74 4.13 19.42
N PHE A 61 -4.98 3.98 20.73
CA PHE A 61 -6.24 4.30 21.41
C PHE A 61 -6.12 5.14 22.70
N GLY A 62 -4.93 5.58 23.10
CA GLY A 62 -4.75 6.62 24.13
C GLY A 62 -5.39 7.96 23.73
N GLU A 63 -5.50 8.89 24.68
CA GLU A 63 -6.16 10.20 24.47
C GLU A 63 -5.59 11.05 23.31
N LYS A 64 -4.36 10.73 22.86
CA LYS A 64 -3.69 11.37 21.72
C LYS A 64 -3.78 10.60 20.40
N SER A 65 -4.44 9.44 20.41
CA SER A 65 -4.46 8.53 19.28
C SER A 65 -5.88 8.32 18.78
N ILE A 66 -5.98 8.32 17.45
CA ILE A 66 -7.15 8.63 16.62
C ILE A 66 -7.67 10.06 16.75
N THR A 67 -6.77 11.04 16.74
CA THR A 67 -6.91 12.08 15.71
C THR A 67 -6.13 11.58 14.51
N LEU A 68 -6.72 11.50 13.32
CA LEU A 68 -6.10 11.04 12.06
C LEU A 68 -4.93 11.96 11.59
N GLY A 69 -4.28 12.68 12.51
CA GLY A 69 -3.44 13.85 12.24
C GLY A 69 -4.20 14.97 11.52
N THR A 70 -5.53 14.86 11.45
CA THR A 70 -6.38 15.71 10.63
C THR A 70 -7.70 16.00 11.34
N ASN A 71 -8.20 17.21 11.15
CA ASN A 71 -9.50 17.65 11.66
C ASN A 71 -10.68 17.03 10.88
N HIS A 72 -10.41 16.26 9.82
CA HIS A 72 -11.43 15.72 8.91
C HIS A 72 -11.34 14.20 8.72
N PRO A 73 -11.45 13.39 9.78
CA PRO A 73 -11.32 11.93 9.71
C PRO A 73 -12.33 11.28 8.73
N ILE A 74 -13.54 11.81 8.68
CA ILE A 74 -14.61 11.36 7.77
C ILE A 74 -14.20 11.52 6.30
N LEU A 75 -13.44 12.55 5.96
CA LEU A 75 -12.97 12.79 4.59
C LEU A 75 -12.01 11.68 4.15
N PHE A 76 -11.09 11.26 5.02
CA PHE A 76 -10.14 10.19 4.71
C PHE A 76 -10.82 8.83 4.57
N PHE A 77 -11.75 8.50 5.47
CA PHE A 77 -12.55 7.27 5.30
C PHE A 77 -13.37 7.31 4.01
N SER A 78 -13.98 8.46 3.68
CA SER A 78 -14.72 8.63 2.43
C SER A 78 -13.82 8.47 1.21
N ALA A 79 -12.62 9.06 1.21
CA ALA A 79 -11.64 8.91 0.15
C ALA A 79 -11.20 7.45 -0.02
N PHE A 80 -10.97 6.73 1.08
CA PHE A 80 -10.61 5.31 1.06
C PHE A 80 -11.72 4.46 0.42
N PHE A 81 -12.98 4.63 0.83
CA PHE A 81 -14.10 3.88 0.24
C PHE A 81 -14.38 4.28 -1.21
N LEU A 82 -14.28 5.57 -1.56
CA LEU A 82 -14.41 6.04 -2.94
C LEU A 82 -13.34 5.44 -3.84
N TRP A 83 -12.10 5.39 -3.36
CA TRP A 83 -11.00 4.77 -4.07
C TRP A 83 -11.23 3.26 -4.26
N GLY A 84 -11.62 2.56 -3.19
CA GLY A 84 -11.97 1.13 -3.27
C GLY A 84 -13.08 0.86 -4.29
N TYR A 85 -14.14 1.68 -4.31
CA TYR A 85 -15.21 1.57 -5.29
C TYR A 85 -14.74 1.87 -6.72
N ALA A 86 -13.90 2.89 -6.92
CA ALA A 86 -13.33 3.21 -8.23
C ALA A 86 -12.48 2.04 -8.75
N CYS A 87 -11.62 1.45 -7.91
CA CYS A 87 -10.85 0.25 -8.25
C CYS A 87 -11.76 -0.92 -8.62
N PHE A 88 -12.82 -1.19 -7.83
CA PHE A 88 -13.78 -2.23 -8.13
C PHE A 88 -14.42 -2.03 -9.52
N LYS A 89 -14.95 -0.83 -9.78
CA LYS A 89 -15.58 -0.51 -11.08
C LYS A 89 -14.61 -0.62 -12.25
N PHE A 90 -13.38 -0.14 -12.08
CA PHE A 90 -12.34 -0.22 -13.10
C PHE A 90 -11.95 -1.67 -13.41
N LEU A 91 -11.74 -2.49 -12.38
CA LEU A 91 -11.38 -3.90 -12.55
C LEU A 91 -12.53 -4.71 -13.17
N SER A 92 -13.76 -4.52 -12.71
CA SER A 92 -14.94 -5.16 -13.32
C SER A 92 -15.09 -4.76 -14.80
N TRP A 93 -14.82 -3.49 -15.14
CA TRP A 93 -14.86 -3.04 -16.53
C TRP A 93 -13.79 -3.72 -17.40
N ILE A 94 -12.56 -3.86 -16.89
CA ILE A 94 -11.50 -4.63 -17.58
C ILE A 94 -11.95 -6.06 -17.82
N GLU A 95 -12.56 -6.70 -16.83
CA GLU A 95 -13.05 -8.07 -16.94
C GLU A 95 -14.15 -8.19 -17.99
N THR A 96 -15.03 -7.20 -18.10
CA THR A 96 -16.08 -7.20 -19.14
C THR A 96 -15.55 -6.95 -20.56
N LYS A 97 -14.33 -6.42 -20.69
CA LYS A 97 -13.65 -6.17 -21.98
C LYS A 97 -12.79 -7.35 -22.44
N LYS A 98 -12.63 -8.37 -21.60
CA LYS A 98 -11.88 -9.59 -21.89
C LYS A 98 -12.78 -10.62 -22.56
#